data_AF-A0A534P4G7-F1
#
_entry.id   AF-A0A534P4G7-F1
#
_cell.length_a   1.000
_cell.length_b   1.000
_cell.length_c   1.000
_cell.angle_alpha   90.00
_cell.angle_beta   90.00
_cell.angle_gamma   90.00
#
_symmetry.space_group_name_H-M   'P 1'
#
loop_
_entity.id
_entity.type
_entity.pdbx_description
1 polymer ?
#
loop_
_entity_poly.entity_id
_entity_poly.type
_entity_poly.pdbx_seq_one_letter_code
_entity_poly.pdbx_strand_id
1 'polypeptide(L)'
;MRDRFDPLEFVSRHGVVLASGKGAVPNLAEAVAGEPIRGSWWGHPKGKEIFSALSAVADSPDVLCFRLVDGKITYVHRRLWPAVVRLADELGPASVTAVRQEHTSSGAHRNVLTPFPKWVPRETRSAAEKLSPDEARTLLGHWAVRRRRTRSAAARRPPG
;
A
#
# COMPACT_ATOMS: atom_id res chain seq x y z
N MET A 1 9.73 -30.54 0.72
CA MET A 1 8.84 -29.56 1.37
C MET A 1 8.68 -28.42 0.38
N ARG A 2 7.49 -28.18 -0.20
CA ARG A 2 7.32 -27.04 -1.12
C ARG A 2 7.40 -25.78 -0.26
N ASP A 3 8.37 -24.91 -0.50
CA ASP A 3 8.40 -23.57 0.08
C ASP A 3 7.08 -22.87 -0.29
N ARG A 4 6.19 -22.75 0.70
CA ARG A 4 4.90 -22.11 0.52
C ARG A 4 5.14 -20.60 0.58
N PHE A 5 4.65 -19.88 -0.43
CA PHE A 5 4.75 -18.43 -0.48
C PHE A 5 4.18 -17.79 0.80
N ASP A 6 5.00 -17.01 1.51
CA ASP A 6 4.58 -16.21 2.66
C ASP A 6 4.37 -14.75 2.23
N PRO A 7 3.12 -14.24 2.26
CA PRO A 7 2.82 -12.89 1.83
C PRO A 7 3.36 -11.81 2.79
N LEU A 8 3.50 -12.11 4.08
CA LEU A 8 4.06 -11.18 5.06
C LEU A 8 5.57 -11.06 4.90
N GLU A 9 6.27 -12.17 4.67
CA GLU A 9 7.69 -12.16 4.35
C GLU A 9 7.96 -11.35 3.08
N PHE A 10 7.15 -11.56 2.04
CA PHE A 10 7.23 -10.81 0.80
C PHE A 10 7.12 -9.30 1.03
N VAL A 11 6.13 -8.86 1.82
CA VAL A 11 5.93 -7.44 2.14
C VAL A 11 7.05 -6.89 3.02
N SER A 12 7.53 -7.65 4.00
CA SER A 12 8.65 -7.25 4.86
C SER A 12 9.94 -7.03 4.05
N ARG A 13 10.27 -7.99 3.17
CA ARG A 13 11.42 -7.96 2.27
C ARG A 13 11.37 -6.74 1.34
N HIS A 14 10.26 -6.54 0.65
CA HIS A 14 10.14 -5.46 -0.35
C HIS A 14 9.82 -4.09 0.25
N GLY A 15 9.18 -4.05 1.42
CA GLY A 15 8.83 -2.82 2.14
C GLY A 15 7.61 -2.09 1.58
N VAL A 16 7.58 -1.83 0.27
CA VAL A 16 6.45 -1.22 -0.45
C VAL A 16 5.99 -2.16 -1.55
N VAL A 17 4.71 -2.54 -1.51
CA VAL A 17 4.15 -3.56 -2.40
C VAL A 17 2.76 -3.15 -2.86
N LEU A 18 2.47 -3.24 -4.16
CA LEU A 18 1.11 -3.11 -4.67
C LEU A 18 0.29 -4.33 -4.30
N ALA A 19 -0.97 -4.13 -3.89
CA ALA A 19 -1.91 -5.24 -3.76
C ALA A 19 -2.14 -5.94 -5.10
N SER A 20 -2.35 -5.16 -6.16
CA SER A 20 -2.46 -5.66 -7.54
C SER A 20 -2.20 -4.56 -8.58
N GLY A 21 -2.00 -4.98 -9.82
CA GLY A 21 -1.79 -4.11 -10.98
C GLY A 21 -0.31 -3.78 -11.21
N LYS A 22 -0.03 -3.18 -12.38
CA LYS A 22 1.33 -2.83 -12.79
C LYS A 22 1.81 -1.54 -12.11
N GLY A 23 3.09 -1.48 -11.76
CA GLY A 23 3.71 -0.27 -11.20
C GLY A 23 5.20 -0.42 -10.98
N ALA A 24 5.80 0.61 -10.39
CA ALA A 24 7.23 0.72 -10.12
C ALA A 24 7.72 -0.09 -8.90
N VAL A 25 6.80 -0.80 -8.23
CA VAL A 25 7.08 -1.64 -7.06
C VAL A 25 6.49 -3.04 -7.27
N PRO A 26 6.97 -4.06 -6.54
CA PRO A 26 6.43 -5.43 -6.63
C PRO A 26 4.92 -5.50 -6.37
N ASN A 27 4.29 -6.52 -6.93
CA ASN A 27 2.84 -6.77 -6.86
C ASN A 27 2.58 -8.11 -6.15
N LEU A 28 1.82 -8.08 -5.05
CA LEU A 28 1.52 -9.26 -4.25
C LEU A 28 0.64 -10.28 -4.98
N ALA A 29 -0.40 -9.83 -5.70
CA ALA A 29 -1.27 -10.73 -6.45
C ALA A 29 -0.50 -11.52 -7.53
N GLU A 30 0.41 -10.86 -8.26
CA GLU A 30 1.25 -11.54 -9.26
C GLU A 30 2.30 -12.44 -8.60
N ALA A 31 2.85 -12.06 -7.44
CA ALA A 31 3.77 -12.92 -6.69
C ALA A 31 3.11 -14.22 -6.21
N VAL A 32 1.85 -14.15 -5.74
CA VAL A 32 1.04 -15.32 -5.39
C VAL A 32 0.68 -16.15 -6.62
N ALA A 33 0.30 -15.48 -7.72
CA ALA A 33 0.00 -16.16 -8.97
C ALA A 33 1.23 -16.93 -9.50
N GLY A 34 2.43 -16.37 -9.30
CA GLY A 34 3.68 -16.85 -9.88
C GLY A 34 3.85 -16.41 -11.34
N GLU A 35 2.95 -15.59 -11.85
CA GLU A 35 2.91 -15.11 -13.23
C GLU A 35 2.20 -13.75 -13.33
N PRO A 36 2.43 -12.98 -14.42
CA PRO A 36 1.69 -11.75 -14.67
C PRO A 36 0.19 -12.02 -14.86
N ILE A 37 -0.66 -11.21 -14.22
CA ILE A 37 -2.12 -11.37 -14.30
C ILE A 37 -2.66 -10.50 -15.44
N ARG A 38 -3.37 -11.12 -16.39
CA ARG A 38 -4.13 -10.42 -17.44
C ARG A 38 -5.58 -10.21 -16.98
N GLY A 39 -6.00 -8.94 -16.89
CA GLY A 39 -7.35 -8.60 -16.45
C GLY A 39 -7.51 -8.59 -14.93
N SER A 40 -8.70 -8.93 -14.43
CA SER A 40 -8.98 -8.95 -12.99
C SER A 40 -8.44 -10.22 -12.34
N TRP A 41 -7.67 -10.06 -11.25
CA TRP A 41 -7.19 -11.19 -10.46
C TRP A 41 -8.34 -12.02 -9.85
N TRP A 42 -9.53 -11.45 -9.70
CA TRP A 42 -10.70 -12.13 -9.17
C TRP A 42 -11.14 -13.34 -10.02
N GLY A 43 -10.89 -13.28 -11.34
CA GLY A 43 -11.18 -14.37 -12.28
C GLY A 43 -9.99 -15.32 -12.49
N HIS A 44 -8.86 -15.09 -11.83
CA HIS A 44 -7.68 -15.93 -11.98
C HIS A 44 -7.91 -17.31 -11.33
N PRO A 45 -7.35 -18.42 -11.87
CA PRO A 45 -7.44 -19.74 -11.23
C PRO A 45 -6.98 -19.75 -9.76
N LYS A 46 -6.00 -18.89 -9.44
CA LYS A 46 -5.48 -18.67 -8.07
C LYS A 46 -6.19 -17.56 -7.29
N GLY A 47 -7.36 -17.10 -7.72
CA GLY A 47 -8.06 -15.95 -7.12
C GLY A 47 -8.31 -16.11 -5.61
N LYS A 48 -8.63 -17.32 -5.15
CA LYS A 48 -8.80 -17.62 -3.71
C LYS A 48 -7.51 -17.47 -2.91
N GLU A 49 -6.39 -17.94 -3.47
CA GLU A 49 -5.06 -17.83 -2.86
C GLU A 49 -4.62 -16.37 -2.79
N ILE A 50 -4.86 -15.61 -3.86
CA ILE A 50 -4.60 -14.17 -3.93
C ILE A 50 -5.42 -13.44 -2.87
N PHE A 51 -6.73 -13.70 -2.78
CA PHE A 51 -7.58 -13.09 -1.77
C PHE A 51 -7.07 -13.39 -0.35
N SER A 52 -6.75 -14.66 -0.06
CA SER A 52 -6.24 -15.06 1.25
C SER A 52 -4.93 -14.34 1.60
N ALA A 53 -4.00 -14.20 0.64
CA ALA A 53 -2.75 -13.48 0.84
C ALA A 53 -2.96 -11.96 1.07
N LEU A 54 -3.83 -11.33 0.29
CA LEU A 54 -4.17 -9.91 0.44
C LEU A 54 -4.83 -9.62 1.80
N SER A 55 -5.74 -10.49 2.24
CA SER A 55 -6.37 -10.39 3.56
C SER A 55 -5.36 -10.55 4.69
N ALA A 56 -4.51 -11.58 4.64
CA ALA A 56 -3.48 -11.81 5.66
C ALA A 56 -2.53 -10.61 5.82
N VAL A 57 -2.16 -9.96 4.71
CA VAL A 57 -1.34 -8.76 4.73
C VAL A 57 -2.10 -7.55 5.26
N ALA A 58 -3.37 -7.38 4.89
CA ALA A 58 -4.20 -6.28 5.37
C ALA A 58 -4.50 -6.34 6.87
N ASP A 59 -4.61 -7.55 7.43
CA ASP A 59 -4.88 -7.80 8.85
C ASP A 59 -3.63 -7.67 9.73
N SER A 60 -2.43 -7.69 9.14
CA SER A 60 -1.19 -7.64 9.89
C SER A 60 -1.01 -6.30 10.64
N PRO A 61 -0.59 -6.33 11.91
CA PRO A 61 -0.24 -5.11 12.63
C PRO A 61 1.02 -4.44 12.07
N ASP A 62 1.87 -5.18 11.35
CA ASP A 62 3.15 -4.69 10.81
C ASP A 62 3.01 -4.07 9.41
N VAL A 63 1.79 -4.01 8.87
CA VAL A 63 1.50 -3.44 7.55
C VAL A 63 0.39 -2.40 7.66
N LEU A 64 0.57 -1.29 6.94
CA LEU A 64 -0.52 -0.36 6.66
C LEU A 64 -0.78 -0.32 5.16
N CYS A 65 -2.04 -0.19 4.79
CA CYS A 65 -2.48 -0.01 3.42
C CYS A 65 -2.76 1.47 3.15
N PHE A 66 -2.38 1.94 1.96
CA PHE A 66 -2.59 3.30 1.50
C PHE A 66 -2.99 3.33 0.02
N ARG A 67 -3.45 4.48 -0.47
CA ARG A 67 -3.56 4.75 -1.92
C ARG A 67 -2.38 5.61 -2.38
N LEU A 68 -1.21 4.98 -2.56
CA LEU A 68 0.07 5.67 -2.82
C LEU A 68 0.53 5.54 -4.27
N VAL A 69 1.09 4.38 -4.64
CA VAL A 69 1.78 4.21 -5.93
C VAL A 69 0.76 4.28 -7.06
N ASP A 70 0.84 5.34 -7.87
CA ASP A 70 -0.15 5.71 -8.89
C ASP A 70 -1.61 5.75 -8.37
N GLY A 71 -1.81 6.05 -7.08
CA GLY A 71 -3.12 6.04 -6.45
C GLY A 71 -3.74 4.65 -6.26
N LYS A 72 -2.95 3.57 -6.36
CA LYS A 72 -3.38 2.18 -6.15
C LYS A 72 -3.20 1.75 -4.69
N ILE A 73 -3.93 0.70 -4.30
CA ILE A 73 -3.79 0.04 -3.00
C ILE A 73 -2.35 -0.48 -2.87
N THR A 74 -1.65 0.07 -1.88
CA THR A 74 -0.22 -0.14 -1.64
C THR A 74 -0.04 -0.52 -0.17
N TYR A 75 0.57 -1.67 0.08
CA TYR A 75 1.01 -2.11 1.40
C TYR A 75 2.39 -1.54 1.71
N VAL A 76 2.53 -1.01 2.92
CA VAL A 76 3.79 -0.49 3.44
C VAL A 76 4.09 -1.16 4.78
N HIS A 77 5.22 -1.85 4.83
CA HIS A 77 5.73 -2.48 6.04
C HIS A 77 6.16 -1.44 7.07
N ARG A 78 5.96 -1.72 8.36
CA ARG A 78 6.22 -0.81 9.49
C ARG A 78 7.59 -0.16 9.52
N ARG A 79 8.61 -0.85 9.01
CA ARG A 79 9.99 -0.31 8.93
C ARG A 79 10.09 0.95 8.07
N LEU A 80 9.11 1.18 7.19
CA LEU A 80 9.04 2.32 6.28
C LEU A 80 8.01 3.38 6.67
N TRP A 81 7.18 3.15 7.71
CA TRP A 81 6.22 4.16 8.16
C TRP A 81 6.88 5.49 8.54
N PRO A 82 8.05 5.52 9.23
CA PRO A 82 8.74 6.78 9.50
C PRO A 82 9.06 7.57 8.23
N ALA A 83 9.47 6.89 7.16
CA ALA A 83 9.76 7.53 5.87
C ALA A 83 8.49 8.07 5.19
N VAL A 84 7.37 7.34 5.26
CA VAL A 84 6.06 7.82 4.77
C VAL A 84 5.61 9.06 5.55
N VAL A 85 5.74 9.05 6.88
CA VAL A 85 5.41 10.19 7.74
C VAL A 85 6.30 11.37 7.41
N ARG A 86 7.60 11.14 7.23
CA ARG A 86 8.57 12.20 6.92
C ARG A 86 8.27 12.92 5.61
N LEU A 87 7.74 12.20 4.63
CA LEU A 87 7.38 12.70 3.30
C LEU A 87 5.87 12.95 3.11
N ALA A 88 5.07 12.96 4.19
CA ALA A 88 3.61 13.06 4.10
C ALA A 88 3.13 14.27 3.28
N ASP A 89 3.79 15.42 3.42
CA ASP A 89 3.45 16.64 2.67
C ASP A 89 3.81 16.52 1.18
N GLU A 90 4.90 15.83 0.84
CA GLU A 90 5.32 15.60 -0.55
C GLU A 90 4.41 14.58 -1.26
N LEU A 91 4.00 13.53 -0.53
CA LEU A 91 3.10 12.47 -1.00
C LEU A 91 1.63 12.93 -1.06
N GLY A 92 1.28 13.92 -0.25
CA GLY A 92 -0.06 14.45 -0.09
C GLY A 92 -0.88 13.73 0.99
N PRO A 93 -1.56 14.45 1.90
CA PRO A 93 -2.24 13.88 3.07
C PRO A 93 -3.35 12.88 2.72
N ALA A 94 -4.01 13.06 1.57
CA ALA A 94 -5.00 12.11 1.07
C ALA A 94 -4.38 10.75 0.72
N SER A 95 -3.19 10.75 0.12
CA SER A 95 -2.46 9.52 -0.27
C SER A 95 -1.94 8.76 0.95
N VAL A 96 -1.58 9.47 2.02
CA VAL A 96 -1.12 8.89 3.31
C VAL A 96 -2.23 8.70 4.34
N THR A 97 -3.48 8.60 3.89
CA THR A 97 -4.59 8.11 4.72
C THR A 97 -4.48 6.59 4.84
N ALA A 98 -4.30 6.10 6.06
CA ALA A 98 -4.22 4.67 6.32
C ALA A 98 -5.59 4.02 6.11
N VAL A 99 -5.59 2.88 5.44
CA VAL A 99 -6.76 2.05 5.19
C VAL A 99 -6.57 0.75 5.96
N ARG A 100 -7.48 0.41 6.86
CA ARG A 100 -7.59 -0.93 7.44
C ARG A 100 -8.86 -1.59 6.93
N GLN A 101 -8.77 -2.87 6.57
CA GLN A 101 -9.94 -3.68 6.34
C GLN A 101 -10.33 -4.30 7.68
N GLU A 102 -11.55 -4.03 8.13
CA GLU A 102 -12.12 -4.68 9.30
C GLU A 102 -13.11 -5.74 8.84
N HIS A 103 -12.92 -6.97 9.31
CA HIS A 103 -13.89 -8.03 9.17
C HIS A 103 -15.07 -7.75 10.11
N THR A 104 -16.27 -7.57 9.54
CA THR A 104 -17.48 -7.53 10.36
C THR A 104 -17.86 -8.95 10.78
N SER A 105 -18.62 -9.07 11.88
CA SER A 105 -19.21 -10.33 12.32
C SER A 105 -20.13 -11.00 11.27
N SER A 106 -20.57 -10.25 10.26
CA SER A 106 -21.35 -10.75 9.11
C SER A 106 -20.50 -11.21 7.92
N GLY A 107 -19.16 -11.16 8.01
CA GLY A 107 -18.24 -11.53 6.92
C GLY A 107 -18.06 -10.46 5.84
N ALA A 108 -18.65 -9.27 6.00
CA ALA A 108 -18.40 -8.14 5.12
C ALA A 108 -17.08 -7.45 5.51
N HIS A 109 -16.35 -6.94 4.53
CA HIS A 109 -15.14 -6.14 4.80
C HIS A 109 -15.55 -4.67 4.80
N ARG A 110 -15.28 -3.95 5.88
CA ARG A 110 -15.41 -2.49 5.93
C ARG A 110 -14.03 -1.87 5.86
N ASN A 111 -13.83 -0.92 4.96
CA ASN A 111 -12.63 -0.09 4.98
C ASN A 111 -12.79 0.98 6.06
N VAL A 112 -11.92 0.96 7.06
CA VAL A 112 -11.73 2.03 8.03
C VAL A 112 -10.59 2.91 7.57
N LEU A 113 -10.91 4.18 7.34
CA LEU A 113 -9.96 5.21 6.93
C LEU A 113 -9.50 5.99 8.17
N THR A 114 -8.20 5.94 8.46
CA THR A 114 -7.59 6.74 9.51
C THR A 114 -6.71 7.81 8.85
N PRO A 115 -7.13 9.08 8.82
CA PRO A 115 -6.39 10.14 8.12
C PRO A 115 -5.06 10.44 8.81
N PHE A 116 -4.09 10.93 8.06
CA PHE A 116 -2.87 11.48 8.63
C PHE A 116 -3.18 12.76 9.45
N PRO A 117 -2.53 12.99 10.61
CA PRO A 117 -1.54 12.14 11.26
C PRO A 117 -2.13 11.19 12.32
N LYS A 118 -3.44 10.94 12.33
CA LYS A 118 -4.13 10.20 13.41
C LYS A 118 -3.65 8.76 13.59
N TRP A 119 -3.20 8.10 12.52
CA TRP A 119 -2.73 6.72 12.59
C TRP A 119 -1.31 6.57 13.13
N VAL A 120 -0.54 7.66 13.23
CA VAL A 120 0.91 7.63 13.45
C VAL A 120 1.23 7.31 14.92
N PRO A 121 1.84 6.14 15.23
CA PRO A 121 2.31 5.85 16.59
C PRO A 121 3.41 6.83 17.01
N ARG A 122 3.55 7.05 18.33
CA ARG A 122 4.54 7.99 18.88
C ARG A 122 5.96 7.63 18.45
N GLU A 123 6.29 6.35 18.46
CA GLU A 123 7.60 5.81 18.10
C GLU A 123 7.88 6.07 16.61
N THR A 124 6.86 5.92 15.76
CA THR A 124 6.96 6.21 14.33
C THR A 124 7.17 7.70 14.10
N ARG A 125 6.48 8.57 14.84
CA ARG A 125 6.69 10.03 14.79
C ARG A 125 8.12 10.40 15.18
N SER A 126 8.59 9.91 16.32
CA SER A 126 9.96 10.20 16.79
C SER A 126 11.04 9.65 15.85
N ALA A 127 10.81 8.51 15.20
CA ALA A 127 11.70 8.00 14.17
C ALA A 127 11.66 8.87 12.89
N ALA A 128 10.48 9.35 12.50
CA ALA A 128 10.32 10.21 11.32
C ALA A 128 11.03 11.55 11.50
N GLU A 129 10.97 12.15 12.69
CA GLU A 129 11.65 13.41 13.03
C GLU A 129 13.19 13.32 12.89
N LYS A 130 13.75 12.11 13.02
CA LYS A 130 15.19 11.86 12.87
C LYS A 130 15.64 11.66 11.43
N LEU A 131 14.72 11.47 10.49
CA LEU A 131 15.03 11.27 9.07
C LEU A 131 15.13 12.62 8.36
N SER A 132 16.16 12.79 7.55
CA SER A 132 16.14 13.80 6.48
C SER A 132 15.15 13.39 5.38
N PRO A 133 14.62 14.35 4.59
CA PRO A 133 13.80 14.03 3.44
C PRO A 133 14.50 13.11 2.43
N ASP A 134 15.82 13.26 2.25
CA ASP A 134 16.60 12.45 1.30
C ASP A 134 16.79 11.01 1.76
N GLU A 135 17.02 10.78 3.06
CA GLU A 135 17.03 9.43 3.64
C GLU A 135 15.65 8.78 3.49
N ALA A 136 14.57 9.52 3.76
CA ALA A 136 13.22 9.01 3.60
C ALA A 136 12.91 8.63 2.14
N ARG A 137 13.35 9.44 1.17
CA ARG A 137 13.23 9.11 -0.27
C ARG A 137 14.03 7.87 -0.62
N THR A 138 15.24 7.73 -0.10
CA THR A 138 16.10 6.56 -0.32
C THR A 138 15.45 5.29 0.24
N LEU A 139 14.86 5.37 1.43
CA LEU A 139 14.17 4.26 2.08
C LEU A 139 12.91 3.81 1.33
N LEU A 140 12.11 4.74 0.80
CA LEU A 140 10.93 4.39 0.00
C LEU A 140 11.30 3.95 -1.41
N GLY A 141 12.42 4.44 -1.95
CA GLY A 141 12.88 4.15 -3.30
C GLY A 141 12.28 5.07 -4.36
N HIS A 142 12.65 4.80 -5.61
CA HIS A 142 12.44 5.73 -6.73
C HIS A 142 10.97 6.07 -7.04
N TRP A 143 9.99 5.24 -6.64
CA TRP A 143 8.57 5.54 -6.83
C TRP A 143 8.11 6.76 -6.00
N ALA A 144 8.75 7.01 -4.86
CA ALA A 144 8.44 8.13 -3.97
C ALA A 144 9.10 9.44 -4.42
N VAL A 145 10.10 9.36 -5.31
CA VAL A 145 10.71 10.53 -5.93
C VAL A 145 9.74 11.05 -6.99
N ARG A 146 9.15 12.22 -6.74
CA ARG A 146 8.13 12.81 -7.62
C ARG A 146 8.61 12.81 -9.08
N ARG A 147 7.85 12.16 -9.96
CA ARG A 147 7.34 12.88 -11.13
C ARG A 147 6.03 13.53 -10.71
N ARG A 148 6.01 14.87 -10.62
CA ARG A 148 4.77 15.64 -10.65
C ARG A 148 4.01 15.22 -11.91
N ARG A 149 3.07 14.28 -11.82
CA ARG A 149 1.98 14.22 -12.79
C ARG A 149 0.90 15.14 -12.24
N THR A 150 0.79 16.29 -12.90
CA THR A 150 -0.39 17.14 -12.87
C THR A 150 -1.63 16.24 -12.90
N ARG A 151 -2.54 16.42 -11.94
CA ARG A 151 -3.92 15.91 -12.08
C ARG A 151 -4.48 16.54 -13.35
N SER A 152 -4.59 15.77 -14.41
CA SER A 152 -5.35 16.17 -15.59
C SER A 152 -6.79 16.39 -15.15
N ALA A 153 -7.34 17.55 -15.55
CA ALA A 153 -8.73 17.91 -15.36
C ALA A 153 -9.64 16.86 -16.01
N ALA A 154 -10.49 16.22 -15.22
CA ALA A 154 -11.63 15.46 -15.70
C ALA A 154 -12.68 15.33 -14.59
N ALA A 155 -13.45 16.42 -14.39
CA ALA A 155 -14.82 16.39 -13.87
C ALA A 155 -15.46 17.78 -14.03
N ARG A 156 -15.59 18.25 -15.28
CA ARG A 156 -16.68 19.15 -15.65
C ARG A 156 -17.74 18.28 -16.31
N ARG A 157 -18.82 17.95 -15.58
CA ARG A 157 -20.10 17.66 -16.21
C ARG A 157 -20.76 19.01 -16.47
N PRO A 158 -21.24 19.32 -17.70
CA PRO A 158 -22.17 20.43 -17.86
C PRO A 158 -23.52 20.02 -17.23
N PRO A 159 -24.33 20.98 -16.74
CA PRO A 159 -25.73 20.72 -16.49
C PRO A 159 -26.42 20.50 -17.85
N GLY A 160 -27.16 19.40 -17.95
CA GLY A 160 -28.27 19.26 -18.89
C GLY A 160 -29.56 19.67 -18.19
#